data_AF-A0A1B6MIX8-F1
#
_entry.id   AF-A0A1B6MIX8-F1
#
_cell.length_a   1.000
_cell.length_b   1.000
_cell.length_c   1.000
_cell.angle_alpha   90.00
_cell.angle_beta   90.00
_cell.angle_gamma   90.00
#
_symmetry.space_group_name_H-M   'P 1'
#
loop_
_entity.id
_entity.type
_entity.pdbx_description
1 polymer ?
#
loop_
_entity_poly.entity_id
_entity_poly.type
_entity_poly.pdbx_seq_one_letter_code
_entity_poly.pdbx_strand_id
1 'polypeptide(L)'
;RKLQLMKIEEDKRIVKKSKGVSFEDLQVEDDLDESGNEEPESETEKRGITFEIAKNKGLTPKRKKENRNPRVKHRNKFRKATVRRKGQVRGVYNETSRYGGEPFGIKASVSKSIKLK
;
A
#
# COMPACT_ATOMS: atom_id res chain seq x y z
N ARG A 1 -9.76 -16.83 -33.76
CA ARG A 1 -10.06 -17.52 -32.48
C ARG A 1 -8.81 -18.04 -31.76
N LYS A 2 -7.95 -18.84 -32.41
CA LYS A 2 -6.67 -19.34 -31.83
C LYS A 2 -5.73 -18.21 -31.35
N LEU A 3 -5.57 -17.15 -32.16
CA LEU A 3 -4.76 -15.98 -31.80
C LEU A 3 -5.32 -15.18 -30.62
N GLN A 4 -6.66 -15.07 -30.51
CA GLN A 4 -7.32 -14.41 -29.37
C GLN A 4 -7.12 -15.22 -28.08
N LEU A 5 -7.22 -16.55 -28.15
CA LEU A 5 -6.96 -17.42 -27.01
C LEU A 5 -5.51 -17.33 -26.54
N MET A 6 -4.54 -17.30 -27.47
CA MET A 6 -3.13 -17.10 -27.13
C MET A 6 -2.88 -15.75 -26.44
N LYS A 7 -3.52 -14.68 -26.92
CA LYS A 7 -3.39 -13.34 -26.32
C LYS A 7 -3.97 -13.28 -24.90
N ILE A 8 -5.12 -13.93 -24.67
CA ILE A 8 -5.73 -14.07 -23.33
C ILE A 8 -4.85 -14.93 -22.40
N GLU A 9 -4.20 -15.96 -22.92
CA GLU A 9 -3.25 -16.81 -22.19
C GLU A 9 -2.00 -16.00 -21.76
N GLU A 10 -1.46 -15.18 -22.66
CA GLU A 10 -0.33 -14.28 -22.41
C GLU A 10 -0.66 -13.23 -21.35
N ASP A 11 -1.82 -12.57 -21.45
CA ASP A 11 -2.28 -11.57 -20.48
C ASP A 11 -2.46 -12.17 -19.08
N LYS A 12 -2.98 -13.40 -18.99
CA LYS A 12 -3.10 -14.13 -17.71
C LYS A 12 -1.75 -14.51 -17.13
N ARG A 13 -0.75 -14.83 -17.95
CA ARG A 13 0.62 -15.10 -17.51
C ARG A 13 1.29 -13.84 -16.96
N ILE A 14 1.09 -12.68 -17.60
CA ILE A 14 1.60 -11.38 -17.12
C ILE A 14 1.00 -11.01 -15.76
N VAL A 15 -0.31 -11.22 -15.57
CA VAL A 15 -1.00 -10.96 -14.30
C VAL A 15 -0.57 -11.94 -13.20
N LYS A 16 -0.27 -13.21 -13.53
CA LYS A 16 0.28 -14.17 -12.56
C LYS A 16 1.73 -13.83 -12.17
N LYS A 17 2.55 -13.39 -13.12
CA LYS A 17 3.95 -12.99 -12.89
C LYS A 17 4.02 -11.76 -11.98
N SER A 18 3.13 -10.79 -12.15
CA SER A 18 3.03 -9.60 -11.27
C SER A 18 2.44 -9.89 -9.89
N LYS A 19 1.60 -10.92 -9.74
CA LYS A 19 1.06 -11.36 -8.43
C LYS A 19 2.04 -12.19 -7.59
N GLY A 20 3.10 -12.70 -8.20
CA GLY A 20 4.13 -13.53 -7.55
C GLY A 20 5.42 -12.79 -7.19
N VAL A 21 5.49 -11.47 -7.37
CA VAL A 21 6.64 -10.69 -6.90
C VAL A 21 6.47 -10.46 -5.40
N SER A 22 7.29 -11.15 -4.62
CA SER A 22 7.48 -10.93 -3.18
C SER A 22 7.70 -9.46 -2.91
N PHE A 23 7.08 -8.96 -1.83
CA PHE A 23 7.26 -7.59 -1.35
C PHE A 23 8.74 -7.31 -0.97
N GLU A 24 9.50 -8.36 -0.69
CA GLU A 24 10.92 -8.33 -0.36
C GLU A 24 11.86 -7.97 -1.55
N ASP A 25 11.45 -8.10 -2.82
CA ASP A 25 12.33 -7.78 -3.98
C ASP A 25 12.23 -6.32 -4.45
N LEU A 26 11.45 -5.49 -3.73
CA LEU A 26 11.37 -4.03 -3.94
C LEU A 26 12.29 -3.24 -3.00
N GLN A 27 13.16 -3.91 -2.24
CA GLN A 27 14.35 -3.29 -1.65
C GLN A 27 15.44 -3.17 -2.72
N VAL A 28 15.17 -2.37 -3.74
CA VAL A 28 16.25 -1.65 -4.42
C VAL A 28 16.51 -0.45 -3.54
N GLU A 29 17.61 -0.53 -2.79
CA GLU A 29 18.47 0.57 -2.37
C GLU A 29 17.76 1.93 -2.23
N ASP A 30 17.49 2.33 -0.99
CA ASP A 30 17.41 3.75 -0.60
C ASP A 30 18.87 4.31 -0.58
N ASP A 31 19.68 3.94 -1.59
CA ASP A 31 20.95 4.56 -1.91
C ASP A 31 20.58 5.98 -2.31
N LEU A 32 20.76 6.86 -1.33
CA LEU A 32 21.26 8.22 -1.48
C LEU A 32 21.07 8.75 -2.91
N ASP A 33 20.04 9.58 -3.09
CA ASP A 33 20.07 10.61 -4.13
C ASP A 33 21.26 11.55 -3.82
N GLU A 34 22.48 11.06 -4.03
CA GLU A 34 23.71 11.81 -4.23
C GLU A 34 23.83 12.11 -5.73
N SER A 35 22.74 12.59 -6.31
CA SER A 35 22.87 13.47 -7.46
C SER A 35 23.04 14.86 -6.88
N GLY A 36 24.28 15.14 -6.46
CA GLY A 36 24.79 16.49 -6.46
C GLY A 36 24.49 17.05 -7.85
N ASN A 37 23.55 18.00 -7.90
CA ASN A 37 23.29 18.78 -9.09
C ASN A 37 24.52 19.68 -9.30
N GLU A 38 25.59 19.09 -9.83
CA GLU A 38 26.73 19.82 -10.36
C GLU A 38 26.28 20.39 -11.72
N GLU A 39 25.54 21.49 -11.67
CA GLU A 39 25.44 22.36 -12.83
C GLU A 39 26.84 22.88 -13.15
N PRO A 40 27.31 22.80 -14.41
CA PRO A 40 28.57 23.40 -14.79
C PRO A 40 28.48 24.91 -14.58
N GLU A 41 29.40 25.46 -13.77
CA GLU A 41 29.57 26.90 -13.56
C GLU A 41 29.75 27.59 -14.94
N SER A 42 28.68 28.22 -15.43
CA SER A 42 28.78 29.21 -16.49
C SER A 42 29.38 30.47 -15.86
N GLU A 43 30.57 30.83 -16.31
CA GLU A 43 31.50 31.76 -15.65
C GLU A 43 31.06 33.24 -15.58
N THR A 44 29.76 33.56 -15.72
CA THR A 44 29.23 34.94 -15.68
C THR A 44 27.81 35.10 -15.10
N GLU A 45 27.26 34.13 -14.37
CA GLU A 45 25.91 34.26 -13.80
C GLU A 45 25.91 34.55 -12.29
N LYS A 46 25.04 35.48 -11.87
CA LYS A 46 24.88 35.85 -10.45
C LYS A 46 24.56 34.59 -9.63
N ARG A 47 25.18 34.43 -8.46
CA ARG A 47 24.89 33.31 -7.54
C ARG A 47 23.39 33.25 -7.23
N GLY A 48 22.76 32.13 -7.59
CA GLY A 48 21.37 31.84 -7.25
C GLY A 48 21.18 31.53 -5.76
N ILE A 49 19.95 31.69 -5.29
CA ILE A 49 19.55 31.29 -3.93
C ILE A 49 19.26 29.78 -3.87
N THR A 50 19.81 29.08 -2.86
CA THR A 50 19.55 27.64 -2.68
C THR A 50 18.14 27.38 -2.14
N PHE A 51 17.59 26.19 -2.38
CA PHE A 51 16.26 25.81 -1.89
C PHE A 51 16.14 25.86 -0.36
N GLU A 52 17.23 25.55 0.34
CA GLU A 52 17.30 25.59 1.80
C GLU A 52 17.09 27.01 2.32
N ILE A 53 17.83 27.98 1.77
CA ILE A 53 17.71 29.41 2.11
C ILE A 53 16.36 29.97 1.64
N ALA A 54 15.86 29.54 0.48
CA ALA A 54 14.59 30.02 -0.06
C ALA A 54 13.36 29.55 0.75
N LYS A 55 13.41 28.35 1.36
CA LYS A 55 12.28 27.78 2.12
C LYS A 55 12.43 27.85 3.63
N ASN A 56 13.64 28.08 4.17
CA ASN A 56 13.92 28.24 5.60
C ASN A 56 13.21 27.19 6.49
N LYS A 57 13.26 25.92 6.09
CA LYS A 57 12.53 24.83 6.78
C LYS A 57 13.20 24.38 8.08
N GLY A 58 14.49 24.61 8.26
CA GLY A 58 15.26 24.21 9.44
C GLY A 58 15.26 22.70 9.72
N LEU A 59 15.62 22.32 10.94
CA LEU A 59 15.78 20.91 11.39
C LEU A 59 14.44 20.23 11.71
N THR A 60 13.56 20.11 10.71
CA THR A 60 12.25 19.44 10.90
C THR A 60 12.35 17.91 10.85
N PRO A 61 11.57 17.17 11.66
CA PRO A 61 11.61 15.71 11.67
C PRO A 61 11.03 15.10 10.39
N LYS A 62 11.50 13.90 10.02
CA LYS A 62 10.99 13.15 8.85
C LYS A 62 9.52 12.80 9.06
N ARG A 63 8.64 13.34 8.21
CA ARG A 63 7.21 13.04 8.20
C ARG A 63 6.88 11.95 7.17
N LYS A 64 5.99 11.02 7.53
CA LYS A 64 5.49 9.98 6.61
C LYS A 64 4.85 10.59 5.36
N LYS A 65 5.03 9.94 4.20
CA LYS A 65 4.45 10.39 2.91
C LYS A 65 2.92 10.52 2.97
N GLU A 66 2.23 9.66 3.73
CA GLU A 66 0.77 9.75 3.94
C GLU A 66 0.32 11.07 4.58
N ASN A 67 1.14 11.65 5.46
CA ASN A 67 0.79 12.90 6.15
C ASN A 67 0.92 14.13 5.25
N ARG A 68 1.54 13.99 4.07
CA ARG A 68 1.61 15.06 3.06
C ARG A 68 0.26 15.33 2.41
N ASN A 69 -0.61 14.30 2.31
CA ASN A 69 -1.92 14.42 1.65
C ASN A 69 -3.05 13.97 2.61
N PRO A 70 -3.90 14.89 3.08
CA PRO A 70 -4.96 14.58 4.04
C PRO A 70 -5.95 13.53 3.51
N ARG A 71 -6.23 13.53 2.20
CA ARG A 71 -7.13 12.55 1.56
C ARG A 71 -6.55 11.14 1.68
N VAL A 72 -5.26 10.96 1.38
CA VAL A 72 -4.60 9.66 1.45
C VAL A 72 -4.56 9.15 2.89
N LYS A 73 -4.23 10.02 3.85
CA LYS A 73 -4.27 9.69 5.28
C LYS A 73 -5.64 9.18 5.73
N HIS A 74 -6.72 9.88 5.38
CA HIS A 74 -8.07 9.48 5.77
C HIS A 74 -8.54 8.20 5.08
N ARG A 75 -8.21 8.01 3.79
CA ARG A 75 -8.49 6.76 3.07
C ARG A 75 -7.82 5.57 3.74
N ASN A 76 -6.55 5.70 4.11
CA ASN A 76 -5.80 4.62 4.76
C ASN A 76 -6.29 4.39 6.20
N LYS A 77 -6.64 5.46 6.94
CA LYS A 77 -7.27 5.36 8.27
C LYS A 77 -8.58 4.56 8.21
N PHE A 78 -9.45 4.85 7.24
CA PHE A 78 -10.70 4.11 7.03
C PHE A 78 -10.44 2.65 6.69
N ARG A 79 -9.55 2.36 5.73
CA ARG A 79 -9.19 0.98 5.37
C ARG A 79 -8.69 0.18 6.58
N LYS A 80 -7.78 0.75 7.38
CA LYS A 80 -7.25 0.12 8.60
C LYS A 80 -8.36 -0.14 9.63
N ALA A 81 -9.26 0.83 9.83
CA ALA A 81 -10.40 0.68 10.74
C ALA A 81 -11.36 -0.43 10.29
N THR A 82 -11.67 -0.52 8.99
CA THR A 82 -12.53 -1.55 8.43
C THR A 82 -11.96 -2.96 8.63
N VAL A 83 -10.64 -3.13 8.44
CA VAL A 83 -9.97 -4.42 8.69
C VAL A 83 -10.01 -4.77 10.18
N ARG A 84 -9.70 -3.82 11.07
CA ARG A 84 -9.75 -4.04 12.52
C ARG A 84 -11.17 -4.40 13.00
N ARG A 85 -12.20 -3.79 12.42
CA ARG A 85 -13.60 -4.08 12.74
C ARG A 85 -13.97 -5.52 12.40
N LYS A 86 -13.54 -6.04 11.25
CA LYS A 86 -13.78 -7.44 10.84
C LYS A 86 -13.19 -8.45 11.83
N GLY A 87 -12.10 -8.10 12.53
CA GLY A 87 -11.52 -8.93 13.58
C GLY A 87 -12.28 -8.92 14.90
N GLN A 88 -12.96 -7.81 15.24
CA GLN A 88 -13.73 -7.68 16.49
C GLN A 88 -15.15 -8.22 16.37
N VAL A 89 -15.82 -7.89 15.26
CA VAL A 89 -17.21 -8.24 15.01
C VAL A 89 -17.28 -8.96 13.69
N ARG A 90 -17.91 -10.13 13.69
CA ARG A 90 -18.17 -10.87 12.45
C ARG A 90 -19.27 -10.14 11.66
N GLY A 91 -18.96 -9.82 10.40
CA GLY A 91 -19.96 -9.31 9.48
C GLY A 91 -20.94 -10.41 9.06
N VAL A 92 -22.05 -10.00 8.47
CA VAL A 92 -22.99 -10.93 7.82
C VAL A 92 -22.34 -11.42 6.52
N TYR A 93 -22.32 -12.73 6.31
CA TYR A 93 -21.91 -13.36 5.06
C TYR A 93 -23.16 -13.77 4.28
N ASN A 94 -23.18 -13.49 2.99
CA ASN A 94 -24.23 -13.95 2.09
C ASN A 94 -23.73 -15.22 1.38
N GLU A 95 -24.57 -16.24 1.31
CA GLU A 95 -24.27 -17.48 0.59
C GLU A 95 -24.53 -17.27 -0.91
N THR A 96 -23.47 -17.04 -1.69
CA THR A 96 -23.59 -16.95 -3.16
C THR A 96 -23.71 -18.32 -3.82
N SER A 97 -23.34 -19.39 -3.13
CA SER A 97 -23.35 -20.78 -3.62
C SER A 97 -23.77 -21.72 -2.49
N ARG A 98 -24.12 -22.96 -2.84
CA ARG A 98 -24.52 -23.98 -1.86
C ARG A 98 -23.46 -24.15 -0.77
N TYR A 99 -23.92 -24.47 0.45
CA TYR A 99 -23.08 -24.66 1.62
C TYR A 99 -21.87 -25.58 1.36
N GLY A 100 -20.67 -25.02 1.51
CA GLY A 100 -19.39 -25.70 1.30
C GLY A 100 -18.67 -26.10 2.59
N GLY A 101 -19.32 -25.96 3.76
CA GLY A 101 -18.69 -26.13 5.06
C GLY A 101 -18.16 -24.82 5.67
N GLU A 102 -17.56 -24.93 6.86
CA GLU A 102 -16.98 -23.81 7.61
C GLU A 102 -15.49 -23.62 7.24
N PRO A 103 -15.13 -22.61 6.42
CA PRO A 103 -13.77 -22.49 5.86
C PRO A 103 -12.70 -22.21 6.92
N PHE A 104 -13.09 -21.64 8.07
CA PHE A 104 -12.19 -21.33 9.19
C PHE A 104 -12.29 -22.33 10.34
N GLY A 105 -13.10 -23.39 10.18
CA GLY A 105 -13.31 -24.43 11.17
C GLY A 105 -14.25 -24.06 12.33
N ILE A 106 -14.70 -25.11 13.04
CA ILE A 106 -15.61 -25.02 14.19
C ILE A 106 -14.81 -25.31 15.46
N LYS A 107 -14.86 -24.40 16.45
CA LYS A 107 -14.26 -24.61 17.77
C LYS A 107 -15.33 -25.01 18.78
N ALA A 108 -15.39 -26.30 19.11
CA ALA A 108 -16.43 -26.87 19.99
C ALA A 108 -16.45 -26.28 21.40
N SER A 109 -15.30 -25.85 21.94
CA SER A 109 -15.19 -25.36 23.32
C SER A 109 -15.60 -23.91 23.54
N VAL A 110 -15.89 -23.13 22.49
CA VAL A 110 -16.14 -21.69 22.62
C VAL A 110 -17.62 -21.38 22.43
N SER A 111 -18.28 -20.89 23.48
CA SER A 111 -19.59 -20.27 23.40
C SER A 111 -19.45 -18.75 23.20
N LYS A 112 -20.30 -18.17 22.33
CA LYS A 112 -20.30 -16.72 22.01
C LYS A 112 -21.63 -16.03 22.34
N SER A 113 -22.50 -16.67 23.12
CA SER A 113 -23.79 -16.12 23.52
C SER A 113 -23.65 -15.07 24.62
N ILE A 114 -24.60 -14.12 24.65
CA ILE A 114 -24.71 -13.13 25.73
C ILE A 114 -25.61 -13.73 26.81
N LYS A 115 -25.12 -13.80 28.06
CA LYS A 115 -25.92 -14.28 29.20
C LYS A 115 -26.86 -13.17 29.68
N LEU A 116 -28.16 -13.45 29.71
CA LEU A 116 -29.15 -12.55 30.31
C LEU A 116 -29.09 -12.70 31.84
N LYS A 117 -29.17 -11.58 32.56
CA LYS A 117 -29.24 -11.54 34.02
C LYS A 117 -30.69 -11.45 34.46
#